data_AF-A0A1U8PNK4-F1
#
_entry.id   AF-A0A1U8PNK4-F1
#
_cell.length_a   1.000
_cell.length_b   1.000
_cell.length_c   1.000
_cell.angle_alpha   90.00
_cell.angle_beta   90.00
_cell.angle_gamma   90.00
#
_symmetry.space_group_name_H-M   'P 1'
#
loop_
_entity.id
_entity.type
_entity.pdbx_description
1 polymer ?
#
loop_
_entity_poly.entity_id
_entity_poly.type
_entity_poly.pdbx_seq_one_letter_code
_entity_poly.pdbx_strand_id
1 'polypeptide(L)'
;MIFLSYEKLKTVLDNKCLPATQAEARKSWEEFDEIAHCYMLESMTSTLYKKLKSCKIAKEILDKLEDMFGGQAALAQQLAITSVMNAQQKPNISIKDHMNTLVG
;
A
#
# COMPACT_ATOMS: atom_id res chain seq x y z
N MET A 1 -6.44 -23.79 2.50
CA MET A 1 -6.76 -22.39 2.83
C MET A 1 -5.86 -21.98 3.97
N ILE A 2 -4.83 -21.17 3.70
CA ILE A 2 -3.91 -20.73 4.75
C ILE A 2 -4.54 -19.51 5.44
N PHE A 3 -4.83 -19.62 6.73
CA PHE A 3 -5.42 -18.53 7.51
C PHE A 3 -4.31 -17.72 8.19
N LEU A 4 -3.87 -16.65 7.55
CA LEU A 4 -3.09 -15.60 8.21
C LEU A 4 -4.05 -14.72 8.99
N SER A 5 -3.87 -14.63 10.31
CA SER A 5 -4.55 -13.59 11.09
C SER A 5 -3.89 -12.23 10.80
N TYR A 6 -4.67 -11.16 10.92
CA TYR A 6 -4.18 -9.78 10.79
C TYR A 6 -2.95 -9.52 11.66
N GLU A 7 -2.93 -10.02 12.89
CA GLU A 7 -1.80 -9.88 13.82
C GLU A 7 -0.50 -10.52 13.29
N LYS A 8 -0.59 -11.67 12.62
CA LYS A 8 0.59 -12.34 12.05
C LYS A 8 1.16 -11.56 10.87
N LEU A 9 0.30 -11.03 10.01
CA LEU A 9 0.70 -10.15 8.91
C LEU A 9 1.35 -8.87 9.43
N LYS A 10 0.72 -8.21 10.40
CA LYS A 10 1.24 -7.00 11.02
C LYS A 10 2.63 -7.22 11.61
N THR A 11 2.85 -8.37 12.25
CA THR A 11 4.15 -8.73 12.83
C THR A 11 5.26 -8.76 11.78
N VAL A 12 4.99 -9.30 10.60
CA VAL A 12 5.97 -9.41 9.51
C VAL A 12 6.18 -8.09 8.76
N LEU A 13 5.11 -7.31 8.56
CA LEU A 13 5.16 -6.10 7.75
C LEU A 13 5.69 -4.88 8.53
N ASP A 14 5.44 -4.79 9.83
CA ASP A 14 5.82 -3.63 10.64
C ASP A 14 7.19 -3.80 11.34
N ASN A 15 7.59 -5.04 11.64
CA ASN A 15 8.82 -5.31 12.38
C ASN A 15 9.94 -5.85 11.49
N LYS A 16 11.18 -5.41 11.78
CA LYS A 16 12.38 -6.04 11.21
C LYS A 16 12.52 -7.48 11.72
N CYS A 17 13.16 -8.34 10.93
CA CYS A 17 13.52 -9.71 11.31
C CYS A 17 14.17 -9.72 12.71
N LEU A 18 13.68 -10.60 13.59
CA LEU A 18 14.13 -10.66 14.98
C LEU A 18 15.59 -11.16 15.10
N PRO A 19 16.34 -10.69 16.10
CA PRO A 19 17.73 -11.12 16.31
C PRO A 19 17.85 -12.61 16.62
N ALA A 20 19.01 -13.20 16.31
CA ALA A 20 19.30 -14.61 16.56
C ALA A 20 19.25 -15.02 18.06
N THR A 21 19.26 -14.05 18.97
CA THR A 21 19.08 -14.28 20.42
C THR A 21 17.66 -14.69 20.80
N GLN A 22 16.69 -14.62 19.88
CA GLN A 22 15.30 -15.05 20.05
C GLN A 22 14.93 -16.09 18.99
N ALA A 23 15.57 -17.26 19.05
CA ALA A 23 15.51 -18.29 18.02
C ALA A 23 14.09 -18.76 17.70
N GLU A 24 13.24 -19.00 18.71
CA GLU A 24 11.86 -19.44 18.52
C GLU A 24 11.01 -18.36 17.88
N ALA A 25 11.12 -17.12 18.35
CA ALA A 25 10.38 -15.98 17.80
C ALA A 25 10.80 -15.70 16.35
N ARG A 26 12.09 -15.84 16.05
CA ARG A 26 12.62 -15.72 14.68
C ARG A 26 12.06 -16.79 13.76
N LYS A 27 12.03 -18.05 14.22
CA LYS A 27 11.44 -19.14 13.43
C LYS A 27 9.98 -18.89 13.11
N SER A 28 9.19 -18.47 14.11
CA SER A 28 7.78 -18.10 13.87
C SER A 28 7.64 -16.91 12.93
N TRP A 29 8.53 -15.92 13.01
CA TRP A 29 8.54 -14.78 12.09
C TRP A 29 8.84 -15.23 10.65
N GLU A 30 9.83 -16.09 10.44
CA GLU A 30 10.20 -16.65 9.13
C GLU A 30 9.04 -17.46 8.52
N GLU A 31 8.35 -18.28 9.33
CA GLU A 31 7.16 -19.01 8.89
C GLU A 31 6.03 -18.07 8.45
N PHE A 32 5.79 -16.97 9.18
CA PHE A 32 4.76 -16.01 8.82
C PHE A 32 5.14 -15.18 7.59
N ASP A 33 6.42 -14.84 7.44
CA ASP A 33 6.93 -14.10 6.28
C ASP A 33 6.81 -14.94 5.00
N GLU A 34 7.16 -16.22 5.05
CA GLU A 34 7.02 -17.13 3.90
C GLU A 34 5.56 -17.23 3.44
N ILE A 35 4.61 -17.35 4.37
CA ILE A 35 3.19 -17.43 4.03
C ILE A 35 2.71 -16.09 3.45
N ALA A 36 3.06 -14.97 4.07
CA ALA A 36 2.66 -13.64 3.60
C ALA A 36 3.22 -13.36 2.21
N HIS A 37 4.49 -13.71 1.98
CA HIS A 37 5.18 -13.57 0.70
C HIS A 37 4.50 -14.39 -0.40
N CYS A 38 4.22 -15.67 -0.14
CA CYS A 38 3.50 -16.55 -1.07
C CYS A 38 2.13 -15.96 -1.43
N TYR A 39 1.33 -15.59 -0.42
CA TYR A 39 0.00 -15.03 -0.62
C TYR A 39 0.03 -13.73 -1.43
N MET A 40 0.95 -12.83 -1.09
CA MET A 40 1.12 -11.58 -1.83
C MET A 40 1.46 -11.87 -3.29
N LEU A 41 2.45 -12.72 -3.58
CA LEU A 41 2.83 -13.05 -4.96
C LEU A 41 1.71 -13.72 -5.75
N GLU A 42 0.99 -14.67 -5.16
CA GLU A 42 -0.14 -15.36 -5.81
C GLU A 42 -1.29 -14.40 -6.13
N SER A 43 -1.48 -13.36 -5.33
CA SER A 43 -2.51 -12.34 -5.57
C SER A 43 -2.17 -11.38 -6.72
N MET A 44 -0.91 -11.34 -7.16
CA MET A 44 -0.45 -10.39 -8.17
C MET A 44 -0.84 -10.82 -9.59
N THR A 45 -1.13 -9.82 -10.44
CA THR A 45 -1.23 -10.04 -11.88
C THR A 45 0.11 -10.52 -12.46
N SER A 46 0.08 -11.21 -13.59
CA SER A 46 1.29 -11.79 -14.21
C SER A 46 2.42 -10.77 -14.47
N THR A 47 2.08 -9.52 -14.77
CA THR A 47 3.04 -8.43 -14.95
C THR A 47 3.67 -8.00 -13.63
N LEU A 48 2.86 -7.81 -12.58
CA LEU A 48 3.36 -7.43 -11.25
C LEU A 48 4.18 -8.56 -10.63
N TYR A 49 3.71 -9.80 -10.74
CA TYR A 49 4.44 -10.99 -10.30
C TYR A 49 5.87 -11.03 -10.87
N LYS A 50 6.04 -10.80 -12.18
CA LYS A 50 7.37 -10.79 -12.81
C LYS A 50 8.32 -9.75 -12.21
N LYS A 51 7.80 -8.61 -11.75
CA LYS A 51 8.59 -7.54 -11.11
C LYS A 51 8.91 -7.86 -9.66
N LEU A 52 8.00 -8.51 -8.94
CA LEU A 52 8.05 -8.69 -7.50
C LEU A 52 8.62 -10.05 -7.05
N LYS A 53 8.64 -11.07 -7.92
CA LYS A 53 9.11 -12.43 -7.60
C LYS A 53 10.57 -12.53 -7.11
N SER A 54 11.37 -11.48 -7.31
CA SER A 54 12.76 -11.42 -6.84
C SER A 54 12.90 -10.92 -5.40
N CYS A 55 11.83 -10.34 -4.82
CA CYS A 55 11.81 -9.94 -3.42
C CYS A 55 11.94 -11.18 -2.53
N LYS A 56 12.71 -11.06 -1.45
CA LYS A 56 13.02 -12.17 -0.55
C LYS A 56 12.02 -12.30 0.58
N ILE A 57 11.45 -11.18 1.03
CA ILE A 57 10.53 -11.11 2.18
C ILE A 57 9.28 -10.32 1.80
N ALA A 58 8.17 -10.55 2.51
CA ALA A 58 6.88 -9.93 2.22
C ALA A 58 6.96 -8.39 2.30
N LYS A 59 7.76 -7.86 3.24
CA LYS A 59 7.98 -6.42 3.41
C LYS A 59 8.59 -5.77 2.16
N GLU A 60 9.54 -6.41 1.49
CA GLU A 60 10.12 -5.89 0.24
C GLU A 60 9.09 -5.81 -0.90
N ILE A 61 8.11 -6.73 -0.92
CA ILE A 61 7.00 -6.67 -1.88
C ILE A 61 6.14 -5.45 -1.57
N LEU A 62 5.77 -5.25 -0.30
CA LEU A 62 4.97 -4.11 0.14
C LEU A 62 5.65 -2.78 -0.19
N ASP A 63 6.94 -2.65 0.15
CA ASP A 63 7.70 -1.41 -0.07
C ASP A 63 7.79 -1.07 -1.57
N LYS A 64 7.98 -2.06 -2.45
CA LYS A 64 7.97 -1.82 -3.90
C LYS A 64 6.60 -1.45 -4.44
N LEU A 65 5.53 -2.00 -3.88
CA LEU A 65 4.17 -1.60 -4.26
C LEU A 65 3.90 -0.16 -3.83
N GLU A 66 4.34 0.23 -2.64
CA GLU A 66 4.26 1.61 -2.16
C GLU A 66 5.09 2.57 -3.03
N ASP A 67 6.30 2.18 -3.45
CA ASP A 67 7.10 2.98 -4.39
C ASP A 67 6.40 3.15 -5.76
N MET A 68 5.82 2.06 -6.31
CA MET A 68 5.15 2.09 -7.61
C MET A 68 3.84 2.88 -7.61
N PHE A 69 3.07 2.83 -6.51
CA PHE A 69 1.69 3.31 -6.48
C PHE A 69 1.44 4.42 -5.44
N GLY A 70 2.25 4.51 -4.39
CA GLY A 70 2.07 5.47 -3.29
C GLY A 70 2.21 6.92 -3.74
N GLY A 71 3.10 7.20 -4.70
CA GLY A 71 3.23 8.54 -5.29
C GLY A 71 1.97 9.04 -6.01
N GLN A 72 1.13 8.14 -6.53
CA GLN A 72 -0.09 8.53 -7.24
C GLN A 72 -1.13 9.14 -6.30
N ALA A 73 -1.21 8.68 -5.04
CA ALA A 73 -2.13 9.23 -4.06
C ALA A 73 -1.74 10.67 -3.69
N ALA A 74 -0.44 10.91 -3.46
CA ALA A 74 0.07 12.25 -3.17
C ALA A 74 -0.12 13.18 -4.38
N LEU A 75 0.15 12.71 -5.60
CA LEU A 75 -0.09 13.48 -6.81
C LEU A 75 -1.58 13.79 -7.03
N ALA A 76 -2.47 12.80 -6.84
CA ALA A 76 -3.92 13.01 -6.94
C ALA A 76 -4.41 14.04 -5.93
N GLN A 77 -3.89 14.01 -4.70
CA GLN A 77 -4.19 15.01 -3.68
C GLN A 77 -3.71 16.41 -4.10
N GLN A 78 -2.48 16.52 -4.62
CA GLN A 78 -1.95 17.79 -5.13
C GLN A 78 -2.78 18.34 -6.30
N LEU A 79 -3.18 17.47 -7.23
CA LEU A 79 -4.02 17.84 -8.37
C LEU A 79 -5.41 18.30 -7.91
N ALA A 80 -6.02 17.62 -6.94
CA ALA A 80 -7.29 18.02 -6.35
C ALA A 80 -7.19 19.41 -5.68
N ILE A 81 -6.16 19.65 -4.86
CA ILE A 81 -5.92 20.94 -4.22
C ILE A 81 -5.71 22.04 -5.28
N THR A 82 -4.89 21.76 -6.29
CA THR A 82 -4.59 22.71 -7.38
C THR A 82 -5.85 23.03 -8.19
N SER A 83 -6.69 22.04 -8.47
CA SER A 83 -7.98 22.22 -9.15
C SER A 83 -8.89 23.16 -8.36
N VAL A 84 -9.00 22.97 -7.04
CA VAL A 84 -9.77 23.85 -6.16
C VAL A 84 -9.18 25.27 -6.11
N MET A 85 -7.86 25.41 -6.00
CA MET A 85 -7.20 26.72 -5.99
C MET A 85 -7.39 27.50 -7.29
N ASN A 86 -7.42 26.80 -8.43
CA ASN A 86 -7.57 27.41 -9.75
C ASN A 86 -9.05 27.56 -10.18
N ALA A 87 -9.99 27.02 -9.40
CA ALA A 87 -11.41 27.13 -9.69
C ALA A 87 -11.87 28.58 -9.53
N GLN A 88 -12.36 29.18 -10.62
CA GLN A 88 -13.03 30.46 -10.57
C GLN A 88 -14.54 30.25 -10.60
N GLN A 89 -15.24 30.96 -9.71
CA GLN A 89 -16.69 30.97 -9.72
C GLN A 89 -17.17 31.62 -11.02
N LYS A 90 -17.99 30.92 -11.79
CA LYS A 90 -18.64 31.51 -12.96
C LYS A 90 -19.66 32.58 -12.51
N PRO A 91 -19.83 33.67 -13.27
CA PRO A 91 -20.87 34.66 -12.98
C PRO A 91 -22.26 33.99 -12.91
N ASN A 92 -23.09 34.43 -11.96
CA ASN A 92 -24.47 33.97 -11.74
C ASN A 92 -24.66 32.53 -11.22
N ILE A 93 -23.60 31.85 -10.76
CA ILE A 93 -23.72 30.57 -10.03
C ILE A 93 -23.62 30.83 -8.53
N SER A 94 -24.49 30.19 -7.73
CA SER A 94 -24.38 30.27 -6.28
C SER A 94 -23.11 29.57 -5.78
N ILE A 95 -22.53 30.05 -4.69
CA ILE A 95 -21.33 29.43 -4.08
C ILE A 95 -21.58 27.94 -3.77
N LYS A 96 -22.79 27.61 -3.31
CA LYS A 96 -23.19 26.22 -2.99
C LYS A 96 -23.13 25.33 -4.24
N ASP A 97 -23.68 25.79 -5.36
CA ASP A 97 -23.70 25.01 -6.59
C ASP A 97 -22.31 24.87 -7.21
N HIS A 98 -21.47 25.92 -7.09
CA HIS A 98 -20.07 25.85 -7.50
C HIS A 98 -19.26 24.84 -6.67
N MET A 99 -19.44 24.83 -5.34
CA MET A 99 -18.77 23.86 -4.45
C MET A 99 -19.18 22.42 -4.77
N ASN A 100 -20.45 22.17 -5.07
CA ASN A 100 -20.91 20.83 -5.46
C ASN A 100 -20.24 20.30 -6.74
N THR A 101 -19.76 21.19 -7.63
CA THR A 101 -19.02 20.78 -8.84
C THR A 101 -17.53 20.50 -8.60
N LEU A 102 -16.97 20.90 -7.45
CA LEU A 102 -15.55 20.72 -7.12
C LEU A 102 -15.25 19.49 -6.27
N VAL A 103 -16.25 18.97 -5.55
CA VAL A 103 -16.11 17.87 -4.58
C VAL A 103 -16.70 16.55 -5.12
N GLY A 104 -17.07 16.52 -6.41
CA GLY A 104 -17.69 15.37 -7.07
C GLY A 104 -16.72 14.24 -7.41
#